data_AF-F4ICW3-F1
#
_entry.id   AF-F4ICW3-F1
#
_cell.length_a   1.000
_cell.length_b   1.000
_cell.length_c   1.000
_cell.angle_alpha   90.00
_cell.angle_beta   90.00
_cell.angle_gamma   90.00
#
_symmetry.space_group_name_H-M   'P 1'
#
loop_
_entity.id
_entity.type
_entity.pdbx_description
1 polymer ?
#
loop_
_entity_poly.entity_id
_entity_poly.type
_entity_poly.pdbx_seq_one_letter_code
_entity_poly.pdbx_strand_id
1 'polypeptide(L)'
;MSSLDFEEAGHKLLKIRLEQGQGMELCVMVLECCTEEKTYRSFYVEDSTSSSLIFLKTLFLQLSELLRIKLLNEKLQDPTMEETFESIFPKDHRKNTLFSIIFFTKIGLGGITQTLRQLIAKRKETDSEDELRDEMVMKRRRKRG
;
A
#
# COMPACT_ATOMS: atom_id res chain seq x y z
N MET A 1 11.61 6.28 29.42
CA MET A 1 12.18 5.04 28.87
C MET A 1 12.72 5.41 27.51
N SER A 2 13.99 5.10 27.20
CA SER A 2 14.62 5.51 25.95
C SER A 2 13.82 4.93 24.78
N SER A 3 13.01 5.75 24.12
CA SER A 3 12.56 5.43 22.77
C SER A 3 13.83 5.30 21.96
N LEU A 4 14.23 4.09 21.59
CA LEU A 4 15.05 3.97 20.40
C LEU A 4 14.20 4.66 19.33
N ASP A 5 14.64 5.81 18.83
CA ASP A 5 13.95 6.45 17.71
C ASP A 5 13.78 5.34 16.66
N PHE A 6 12.55 5.09 16.24
CA PHE A 6 12.23 4.00 15.31
C PHE A 6 13.07 4.10 14.02
N GLU A 7 13.51 5.32 13.67
CA GLU A 7 14.49 5.58 12.62
C GLU A 7 15.86 4.95 12.89
N GLU A 8 16.37 5.01 14.12
CA GLU A 8 17.63 4.37 14.52
C GLU A 8 17.47 2.85 14.62
N ALA A 9 16.31 2.36 15.08
CA ALA A 9 15.99 0.93 15.04
C ALA A 9 15.98 0.41 13.60
N GLY A 10 15.31 1.13 12.69
CA GLY A 10 15.32 0.86 11.25
C GLY A 10 16.74 0.83 10.69
N HIS A 11 17.53 1.89 10.92
CA HIS A 11 18.92 1.97 10.44
C HIS A 11 19.83 0.86 10.97
N LYS A 12 19.65 0.44 12.22
CA LYS A 12 20.42 -0.69 12.80
C LYS A 12 19.99 -2.02 12.18
N LEU A 13 18.69 -2.24 12.02
CA LEU A 13 18.14 -3.46 11.43
C LEU A 13 18.59 -3.64 9.98
N LEU A 14 18.68 -2.56 9.21
CA LEU A 14 19.16 -2.56 7.82
C LEU A 14 20.65 -2.94 7.68
N LYS A 15 21.45 -2.81 8.74
CA LYS A 15 22.86 -3.23 8.76
C LYS A 15 23.03 -4.73 9.05
N ILE A 16 21.98 -5.41 9.50
CA ILE A 16 22.02 -6.84 9.79
C ILE A 16 21.99 -7.61 8.45
N ARG A 17 22.91 -8.54 8.26
CA ARG A 17 22.87 -9.49 7.15
C ARG A 17 21.68 -10.42 7.36
N LEU A 18 20.58 -10.17 6.68
CA LEU A 18 19.40 -11.01 6.71
C LEU A 18 19.61 -12.20 5.79
N GLU A 19 19.41 -13.40 6.32
CA GLU A 19 19.33 -14.60 5.48
C GLU A 19 18.10 -14.51 4.55
N GLN A 20 18.17 -15.17 3.39
CA GLN A 20 17.05 -15.21 2.44
C GLN A 20 15.80 -15.77 3.15
N GLY A 21 14.83 -14.89 3.47
CA GLY A 21 13.57 -15.27 4.14
C GLY A 21 13.24 -14.39 5.35
N GLN A 22 14.22 -14.06 6.19
CA GLN A 22 14.03 -13.25 7.42
C GLN A 22 13.81 -11.76 7.13
N GLY A 23 14.21 -11.33 5.92
CA GLY A 23 14.00 -9.98 5.41
C GLY A 23 12.61 -9.44 5.71
N MET A 24 11.60 -10.23 5.32
CA MET A 24 10.21 -9.81 5.46
C MET A 24 9.76 -9.73 6.91
N GLU A 25 10.03 -10.74 7.74
CA GLU A 25 9.63 -10.74 9.16
C GLU A 25 10.13 -9.50 9.91
N LEU A 26 11.33 -9.01 9.58
CA LEU A 26 11.81 -7.75 10.15
C LEU A 26 11.07 -6.53 9.61
N CYS A 27 10.67 -6.52 8.34
CA CYS A 27 9.83 -5.46 7.79
C CYS A 27 8.50 -5.41 8.53
N VAL A 28 7.91 -6.59 8.75
CA VAL A 28 6.66 -6.78 9.47
C VAL A 28 6.79 -6.23 10.87
N MET A 29 7.82 -6.67 11.60
CA MET A 29 8.08 -6.21 12.96
C MET A 29 8.27 -4.68 13.01
N VAL A 30 9.06 -4.12 12.09
CA VAL A 30 9.28 -2.67 12.01
C VAL A 30 7.98 -1.93 11.68
N LEU A 31 7.19 -2.44 10.75
CA LEU A 31 5.93 -1.83 10.36
C LEU A 31 4.89 -1.93 11.47
N GLU A 32 4.78 -3.07 12.16
CA GLU A 32 3.93 -3.25 13.35
C GLU A 32 4.33 -2.29 14.47
N CYS A 33 5.63 -2.13 14.74
CA CYS A 33 6.11 -1.12 15.68
C CYS A 33 5.72 0.30 15.23
N CYS A 34 5.75 0.59 13.94
CA CYS A 34 5.38 1.91 13.41
C CYS A 34 3.85 2.12 13.34
N THR A 35 3.03 1.09 13.16
CA THR A 35 1.57 1.24 13.03
C THR A 35 0.90 1.55 14.37
N GLU A 36 1.53 1.19 15.50
CA GLU A 36 1.11 1.60 16.85
C GLU A 36 1.28 3.11 17.09
N GLU A 37 2.22 3.74 16.37
CA GLU A 37 2.43 5.18 16.44
C GLU A 37 1.33 5.93 15.67
N LYS A 38 0.72 6.94 16.31
CA LYS A 38 -0.29 7.82 15.68
C LYS A 38 0.20 8.43 14.36
N THR A 39 1.50 8.64 14.24
CA THR A 39 2.18 9.24 13.08
C THR A 39 1.96 8.41 11.81
N TYR A 40 1.93 7.08 11.93
CA TYR A 40 1.79 6.20 10.77
C TYR A 40 0.37 6.16 10.21
N ARG A 41 -0.64 6.26 11.08
CA ARG A 41 -2.05 6.42 10.66
C ARG A 41 -2.28 7.66 9.80
N SER A 42 -1.37 8.63 9.85
CA SER A 42 -1.42 9.86 9.05
C SER A 42 -0.87 9.70 7.62
N PHE A 43 -0.60 8.48 7.13
CA PHE A 43 -0.05 8.23 5.79
C PHE A 43 -0.83 8.92 4.66
N TYR A 44 -2.16 8.98 4.74
CA TYR A 44 -3.04 9.55 3.70
C TYR A 44 -3.26 11.06 3.79
N VAL A 45 -2.61 11.76 4.72
CA VAL A 45 -2.77 13.22 4.82
C VAL A 45 -1.91 13.88 3.74
N GLU A 46 -2.57 14.48 2.75
CA GLU A 46 -1.99 14.99 1.48
C GLU A 46 -0.83 16.00 1.66
N ASP A 47 -0.73 16.67 2.82
CA ASP A 47 -0.02 17.97 2.94
C ASP A 47 1.30 17.97 3.72
N SER A 48 1.93 16.85 4.05
CA SER A 48 3.25 16.94 4.69
C SER A 48 4.19 15.82 4.32
N THR A 49 5.46 16.18 4.10
CA THR A 49 6.59 15.25 4.14
C THR A 49 6.77 14.82 5.60
N SER A 50 5.78 14.09 6.13
CA SER A 50 5.82 13.57 7.48
C SER A 50 6.99 12.59 7.59
N SER A 51 7.61 12.51 8.77
CA SER A 51 8.67 11.54 9.04
C SER A 51 8.26 10.13 8.62
N SER A 52 6.97 9.80 8.70
CA SER A 52 6.40 8.54 8.23
C SER A 52 6.48 8.31 6.71
N LEU A 53 6.28 9.32 5.86
CA LEU A 53 6.41 9.16 4.40
C LEU A 53 7.87 8.98 3.99
N ILE A 54 8.79 9.73 4.62
CA ILE A 54 10.23 9.58 4.38
C ILE A 54 10.65 8.18 4.83
N PHE A 55 10.21 7.76 6.01
CA PHE A 55 10.49 6.45 6.56
C PHE A 55 9.98 5.34 5.64
N LEU A 56 8.71 5.38 5.21
CA LEU A 56 8.13 4.41 4.28
C LEU A 56 8.86 4.38 2.95
N LYS A 57 9.21 5.53 2.39
CA LYS A 57 10.00 5.62 1.16
C LYS A 57 11.34 4.91 1.34
N THR A 58 12.07 5.25 2.40
CA THR A 58 13.40 4.68 2.68
C THR A 58 13.31 3.18 2.91
N LEU A 59 12.37 2.75 3.76
CA LEU A 59 12.11 1.35 4.06
C LEU A 59 11.85 0.56 2.77
N PHE A 60 10.82 0.92 1.99
CA PHE A 60 10.46 0.15 0.81
C PHE A 60 11.52 0.18 -0.30
N LEU A 61 12.28 1.27 -0.45
CA LEU A 61 13.40 1.31 -1.38
C LEU A 61 14.48 0.30 -0.99
N GLN A 62 14.84 0.23 0.29
CA GLN A 62 15.82 -0.74 0.78
C GLN A 62 15.31 -2.18 0.69
N LEU A 63 14.03 -2.41 0.99
CA LEU A 63 13.43 -3.74 0.79
C LEU A 63 13.45 -4.18 -0.66
N SER A 64 13.18 -3.24 -1.57
CA SER A 64 13.25 -3.52 -3.00
C SER A 64 14.68 -3.81 -3.47
N GLU A 65 15.69 -3.22 -2.83
CA GLU A 65 17.10 -3.49 -3.11
C GLU A 65 17.52 -4.87 -2.61
N LEU A 66 17.09 -5.25 -1.40
CA LEU A 66 17.44 -6.53 -0.77
C LEU A 66 16.71 -7.73 -1.38
N LEU A 67 15.39 -7.65 -1.54
CA LEU A 67 14.55 -8.76 -2.01
C LEU A 67 14.34 -8.76 -3.53
N ARG A 68 14.57 -7.63 -4.21
CA ARG A 68 14.07 -7.34 -5.56
C ARG A 68 12.56 -7.22 -5.60
N ILE A 69 12.06 -6.42 -6.55
CA ILE A 69 10.62 -6.08 -6.66
C ILE A 69 9.72 -7.32 -6.78
N LYS A 70 10.16 -8.38 -7.46
CA LYS A 70 9.34 -9.60 -7.65
C LYS A 70 9.06 -10.32 -6.33
N LEU A 71 10.11 -10.65 -5.58
CA LEU A 71 9.98 -11.35 -4.30
C LEU A 71 9.31 -10.46 -3.25
N LEU A 72 9.62 -9.15 -3.25
CA LEU A 72 8.91 -8.19 -2.41
C LEU A 72 7.40 -8.22 -2.69
N ASN A 73 6.99 -8.22 -3.96
CA ASN A 73 5.58 -8.29 -4.31
C ASN A 73 4.93 -9.61 -3.87
N GLU A 74 5.61 -10.75 -4.08
CA GLU A 74 5.11 -12.05 -3.60
C GLU A 74 4.87 -12.05 -2.08
N LYS A 75 5.82 -11.48 -1.32
CA LYS A 75 5.69 -11.35 0.13
C LYS A 75 4.59 -10.39 0.57
N LEU A 76 4.39 -9.29 -0.17
CA LEU A 76 3.30 -8.34 0.11
C LEU A 76 1.90 -8.90 -0.19
N GLN A 77 1.81 -9.99 -0.96
CA GLN A 77 0.55 -10.69 -1.22
C GLN A 77 0.31 -11.87 -0.25
N ASP A 78 1.17 -12.08 0.75
CA ASP A 78 0.96 -13.16 1.73
C ASP A 78 -0.33 -12.89 2.53
N PRO A 79 -1.30 -13.82 2.55
CA PRO A 79 -2.55 -13.64 3.30
C PRO A 79 -2.36 -13.43 4.80
N THR A 80 -1.29 -14.00 5.38
CA THR A 80 -0.97 -13.79 6.81
C THR A 80 -0.55 -12.36 7.11
N MET A 81 -0.15 -11.63 6.08
CA MET A 81 0.39 -10.28 6.16
C MET A 81 -0.56 -9.19 5.71
N GLU A 82 -1.73 -9.56 5.19
CA GLU A 82 -2.65 -8.63 4.56
C GLU A 82 -3.09 -7.52 5.53
N GLU A 83 -3.35 -7.86 6.80
CA GLU A 83 -3.76 -6.90 7.85
C GLU A 83 -2.66 -5.88 8.15
N THR A 84 -1.40 -6.32 8.31
CA THR A 84 -0.26 -5.42 8.55
C THR A 84 -0.10 -4.41 7.42
N PHE A 85 -0.29 -4.85 6.18
CA PHE A 85 -0.13 -4.05 4.98
C PHE A 85 -1.38 -3.27 4.56
N GLU A 86 -2.54 -3.52 5.16
CA GLU A 86 -3.80 -2.84 4.84
C GLU A 86 -3.68 -1.32 4.97
N SER A 87 -2.96 -0.89 6.00
CA SER A 87 -2.67 0.52 6.27
C SER A 87 -1.81 1.21 5.21
N ILE A 88 -1.05 0.46 4.40
CA ILE A 88 -0.17 0.95 3.31
C ILE A 88 -0.81 0.76 1.93
N PHE A 89 -1.51 -0.36 1.76
CA PHE A 89 -2.15 -0.80 0.53
C PHE A 89 -3.67 -0.88 0.73
N PRO A 90 -4.30 0.29 0.92
CA PRO A 90 -5.69 0.38 1.34
C PRO A 90 -6.61 0.00 0.20
N LYS A 91 -7.64 -0.78 0.53
CA LYS A 91 -8.67 -1.23 -0.41
C LYS A 91 -10.04 -0.62 -0.09
N ASP A 92 -10.13 0.20 0.95
CA ASP A 92 -11.34 0.83 1.47
C ASP A 92 -11.84 1.95 0.53
N HIS A 93 -11.13 3.07 0.49
CA HIS A 93 -11.52 4.30 -0.18
C HIS A 93 -10.64 4.54 -1.39
N ARG A 94 -11.29 4.86 -2.52
CA ARG A 94 -10.59 5.14 -3.78
C ARG A 94 -9.49 6.20 -3.65
N LYS A 95 -9.68 7.21 -2.79
CA LYS A 95 -8.66 8.25 -2.52
C LYS A 95 -7.40 7.65 -1.88
N ASN A 96 -7.55 6.84 -0.84
CA ASN A 96 -6.45 6.17 -0.14
C ASN A 96 -5.71 5.21 -1.09
N THR A 97 -6.46 4.43 -1.89
CA THR A 97 -5.89 3.52 -2.89
C THR A 97 -5.09 4.28 -3.95
N LEU A 98 -5.63 5.40 -4.47
CA LEU A 98 -4.92 6.25 -5.42
C LEU A 98 -3.67 6.87 -4.81
N PHE A 99 -3.74 7.34 -3.57
CA PHE A 99 -2.59 7.89 -2.87
C PHE A 99 -1.45 6.87 -2.77
N SER A 100 -1.74 5.64 -2.33
CA SER A 100 -0.76 4.55 -2.27
C SER A 100 -0.14 4.26 -3.65
N ILE A 101 -0.97 4.14 -4.71
CA ILE A 101 -0.48 3.96 -6.09
C ILE A 101 0.44 5.12 -6.50
N ILE A 102 0.03 6.36 -6.27
CA ILE A 102 0.81 7.55 -6.65
C ILE A 102 2.14 7.59 -5.89
N PHE A 103 2.11 7.34 -4.58
CA PHE A 103 3.29 7.33 -3.73
C PHE A 103 4.32 6.32 -4.22
N PHE A 104 3.95 5.03 -4.33
CA PHE A 104 4.88 3.99 -4.77
C PHE A 104 5.33 4.17 -6.22
N THR A 105 4.48 4.73 -7.08
CA THR A 105 4.89 5.07 -8.45
C THR A 105 5.94 6.17 -8.47
N LYS A 106 5.79 7.22 -7.66
CA LYS A 106 6.76 8.32 -7.56
C LYS A 106 8.15 7.86 -7.09
N ILE A 107 8.22 6.80 -6.28
CA ILE A 107 9.49 6.24 -5.81
C ILE A 107 9.99 5.06 -6.64
N GLY A 108 9.38 4.78 -7.81
CA GLY A 108 9.82 3.72 -8.72
C GLY A 108 9.39 2.30 -8.33
N LEU A 109 8.55 2.15 -7.32
CA LEU A 109 8.03 0.87 -6.82
C LEU A 109 6.60 0.58 -7.29
N GLY A 110 6.18 1.15 -8.42
CA GLY A 110 4.82 0.96 -8.95
C GLY A 110 4.43 -0.51 -9.15
N GLY A 111 5.40 -1.41 -9.35
CA GLY A 111 5.17 -2.85 -9.51
C GLY A 111 4.51 -3.53 -8.31
N ILE A 112 4.70 -3.03 -7.09
CA ILE A 112 4.08 -3.61 -5.88
C ILE A 112 2.63 -3.17 -5.68
N THR A 113 2.15 -2.23 -6.50
CA THR A 113 0.77 -1.69 -6.43
C THR A 113 -0.19 -2.33 -7.42
N GLN A 114 0.20 -3.45 -8.04
CA GLN A 114 -0.56 -4.05 -9.13
C GLN A 114 -1.99 -4.44 -8.69
N THR A 115 -2.13 -5.02 -7.50
CA THR A 115 -3.44 -5.39 -6.93
C THR A 115 -4.35 -4.17 -6.75
N LEU A 116 -3.80 -3.04 -6.29
CA LEU A 116 -4.55 -1.79 -6.13
C LEU A 116 -4.98 -1.20 -7.47
N ARG A 117 -4.09 -1.27 -8.48
CA ARG A 117 -4.39 -0.81 -9.85
C ARG A 117 -5.53 -1.60 -10.47
N GLN A 118 -5.51 -2.92 -10.30
CA GLN A 118 -6.59 -3.81 -10.74
C GLN A 118 -7.91 -3.49 -10.02
N LEU A 119 -7.86 -3.23 -8.70
CA LEU A 119 -9.04 -2.85 -7.92
C LEU A 119 -9.68 -1.56 -8.44
N ILE A 120 -8.89 -0.53 -8.74
CA ILE A 120 -9.42 0.73 -9.30
C ILE A 120 -9.95 0.54 -10.72
N ALA A 121 -9.29 -0.27 -11.55
CA ALA A 121 -9.77 -0.58 -12.89
C ALA A 121 -11.14 -1.27 -12.83
N LYS A 122 -11.28 -2.30 -11.99
CA LYS A 122 -12.52 -3.02 -11.77
C LYS A 122 -13.65 -2.12 -11.27
N ARG A 123 -13.37 -1.17 -10.36
CA ARG A 123 -14.38 -0.20 -9.88
C ARG A 123 -14.89 0.72 -10.99
N LYS A 124 -14.03 1.14 -11.93
CA LYS A 124 -14.47 1.96 -13.07
C LYS A 124 -15.37 1.19 -14.02
N GLU A 125 -15.09 -0.09 -14.23
CA GLU A 125 -15.91 -0.97 -15.06
C GLU A 125 -17.29 -1.20 -14.44
N THR A 126 -17.37 -1.43 -13.11
CA THR A 126 -18.66 -1.58 -12.43
C THR A 126 -19.52 -0.33 -12.53
N ASP A 127 -18.94 0.85 -12.32
CA ASP A 127 -19.67 2.12 -12.46
C ASP A 127 -20.23 2.29 -13.90
N SER A 128 -19.42 1.93 -14.91
CA SER A 128 -19.81 2.01 -16.32
C SER A 128 -20.86 0.95 -16.71
N GLU A 129 -20.76 -0.27 -16.17
CA GLU A 129 -21.74 -1.34 -16.38
C GLU A 129 -23.09 -1.00 -15.73
N ASP A 130 -23.08 -0.46 -14.52
CA ASP A 130 -24.30 -0.04 -13.81
C ASP A 130 -24.97 1.13 -14.53
N GLU A 131 -24.20 2.11 -15.03
CA GLU A 131 -24.72 3.19 -15.88
C GLU A 131 -25.35 2.64 -17.18
N LEU A 132 -24.68 1.70 -17.86
CA LEU A 132 -25.22 1.06 -19.07
C LEU A 132 -26.48 0.24 -18.76
N ARG A 133 -26.51 -0.48 -17.63
CA ARG A 133 -27.69 -1.25 -17.19
C ARG A 133 -28.86 -0.32 -16.88
N ASP A 134 -28.64 0.76 -16.17
CA ASP A 134 -29.65 1.77 -15.85
C ASP A 134 -30.17 2.46 -17.12
N GLU A 135 -29.28 2.78 -18.06
CA GLU A 135 -29.67 3.33 -19.36
C GLU A 135 -30.53 2.33 -20.17
N MET A 136 -30.17 1.04 -20.17
CA MET A 136 -30.97 -0.01 -20.82
C MET A 136 -32.34 -0.20 -20.15
N VAL A 137 -32.42 -0.14 -18.81
CA VAL A 137 -33.68 -0.21 -18.06
C VAL A 137 -34.57 1.01 -18.36
N MET A 138 -34.00 2.21 -18.41
CA MET A 138 -34.71 3.45 -18.79
C MET A 138 -35.23 3.39 -20.24
N LYS A 139 -34.41 2.92 -21.19
CA LYS A 139 -34.82 2.74 -22.61
C LYS A 139 -35.95 1.72 -22.77
N ARG A 140 -35.95 0.63 -22.00
CA ARG A 140 -37.04 -0.37 -22.02
C ARG A 140 -38.36 0.19 -21.47
N ARG A 141 -38.32 1.08 -20.47
CA ARG A 141 -39.51 1.74 -19.92
C ARG A 141 -40.16 2.72 -20.90
N ARG A 142 -39.36 3.48 -21.66
CA ARG A 142 -39.87 4.46 -22.64
C ARG A 142 -40.60 3.86 -23.85
N LYS A 143 -40.34 2.61 -24.22
CA LYS A 143 -41.03 1.94 -25.34
C LYS A 143 -42.41 1.38 -25.00
N ARG A 144 -42.82 1.40 -23.72
CA ARG A 144 -44.09 0.83 -23.25
C ARG A 144 -45.18 1.87 -23.00
N GLY A 145 -44.87 3.16 -23.07
CA GLY A 145 -45.85 4.26 -23.06
C GLY A 145 -45.97 4.84 -24.45
#